data_AF-A0A9D8UZG4-F1
#
_entry.id   AF-A0A9D8UZG4-F1
#
_cell.length_a   1.000
_cell.length_b   1.000
_cell.length_c   1.000
_cell.angle_alpha   90.00
_cell.angle_beta   90.00
_cell.angle_gamma   90.00
#
_symmetry.space_group_name_H-M   'P 1'
#
loop_
_entity.id
_entity.type
_entity.pdbx_description
1 polymer ?
#
loop_
_entity_poly.entity_id
_entity_poly.type
_entity_poly.pdbx_seq_one_letter_code
_entity_poly.pdbx_strand_id
1 'polypeptide(L)'
;MKIAYTMSKARGGTNLALAAMVEKLIPVGCAIAGTIQIDTEKQESYRCDMDVKVLPDGPVIRISQSLGKSARGCRLDPNALEEAVGLVDAHMAQGNIDLLVVNKFGKHEAEGRGFRDLIGAALEKGIPVIVGLNEANRSAFLEFADGLAEPVLADPDVLTEWVLSHTAMADALR
;
A
#
# COMPACT_ATOMS: atom_id res chain seq x y z
N MET A 1 0.11 -18.17 -2.59
CA MET A 1 0.28 -16.87 -1.92
C MET A 1 1.36 -16.08 -2.65
N LYS A 2 1.09 -14.83 -3.03
CA LYS A 2 2.02 -14.00 -3.81
C LYS A 2 2.11 -12.64 -3.13
N ILE A 3 3.27 -12.30 -2.59
CA ILE A 3 3.50 -11.03 -1.92
C ILE A 3 4.82 -10.44 -2.40
N ALA A 4 4.76 -9.19 -2.84
CA ALA A 4 5.91 -8.42 -3.25
C ALA A 4 6.10 -7.24 -2.29
N TYR A 5 7.35 -6.80 -2.14
CA TYR A 5 7.64 -5.54 -1.49
C TYR A 5 8.48 -4.63 -2.36
N THR A 6 8.27 -3.33 -2.22
CA THR A 6 8.99 -2.32 -2.99
C THR A 6 9.44 -1.16 -2.11
N MET A 7 10.61 -0.62 -2.42
CA MET A 7 11.20 0.50 -1.68
C MET A 7 12.11 1.33 -2.58
N SER A 8 12.00 2.65 -2.46
CA SER A 8 12.89 3.61 -3.11
C SER A 8 13.77 4.32 -2.09
N LYS A 9 15.00 4.65 -2.49
CA LYS A 9 15.89 5.54 -1.72
C LYS A 9 15.49 7.02 -1.90
N ALA A 10 14.75 7.35 -2.95
CA ALA A 10 14.27 8.70 -3.18
C ALA A 10 13.10 9.01 -2.24
N ARG A 11 13.08 10.24 -1.70
CA ARG A 11 11.97 10.71 -0.86
C ARG A 11 10.66 10.63 -1.66
N GLY A 12 9.66 9.94 -1.13
CA GLY A 12 8.37 9.73 -1.80
C GLY A 12 8.39 8.75 -2.98
N GLY A 13 9.56 8.21 -3.37
CA GLY A 13 9.70 7.39 -4.57
C GLY A 13 8.87 6.10 -4.54
N THR A 14 8.75 5.45 -3.38
CA THR A 14 7.87 4.28 -3.23
C THR A 14 6.40 4.64 -3.48
N ASN A 15 5.93 5.75 -2.91
CA ASN A 15 4.54 6.20 -3.06
C ASN A 15 4.23 6.54 -4.52
N LEU A 16 5.14 7.25 -5.18
CA LEU A 16 5.03 7.60 -6.60
C LEU A 16 5.01 6.35 -7.50
N ALA A 17 5.87 5.37 -7.22
CA ALA A 17 5.90 4.13 -7.99
C ALA A 17 4.59 3.33 -7.86
N LEU A 18 4.05 3.22 -6.64
CA LEU A 18 2.77 2.55 -6.39
C LEU A 18 1.59 3.28 -7.05
N ALA A 19 1.53 4.61 -6.95
CA ALA A 19 0.49 5.41 -7.59
C ALA A 19 0.51 5.25 -9.11
N ALA A 20 1.69 5.39 -9.72
CA ALA A 20 1.84 5.24 -11.17
C ALA A 20 1.56 3.80 -11.66
N MET A 21 1.88 2.78 -10.86
CA MET A 21 1.48 1.40 -11.15
C MET A 21 -0.05 1.26 -11.17
N VAL A 22 -0.74 1.80 -10.15
CA VAL A 22 -2.21 1.78 -10.09
C VAL A 22 -2.81 2.47 -11.32
N GLU A 23 -2.29 3.64 -11.72
CA GLU A 23 -2.73 4.35 -12.92
C GLU A 23 -2.58 3.53 -14.20
N LYS A 24 -1.54 2.69 -14.31
CA LYS A 24 -1.34 1.78 -15.44
C LYS A 24 -2.27 0.57 -15.41
N LEU A 25 -2.67 0.12 -14.22
CA LEU A 25 -3.51 -1.06 -14.04
C LEU A 25 -5.02 -0.77 -14.20
N ILE A 26 -5.46 0.48 -13.99
CA ILE A 26 -6.85 0.91 -14.21
C ILE A 26 -7.34 0.63 -15.65
N PRO A 27 -6.66 1.09 -16.73
CA PRO A 27 -7.16 0.92 -18.09
C PRO A 27 -7.15 -0.54 -18.57
N VAL A 28 -6.39 -1.43 -17.92
CA VAL A 28 -6.41 -2.87 -18.22
C VAL A 28 -7.49 -3.63 -17.45
N GLY A 29 -8.31 -2.93 -16.66
CA GLY A 29 -9.47 -3.50 -15.96
C GLY A 29 -9.12 -4.31 -14.72
N CYS A 30 -7.93 -4.13 -14.15
CA CYS A 30 -7.52 -4.80 -12.91
C CYS A 30 -8.37 -4.31 -11.73
N ALA A 31 -9.02 -5.23 -11.01
CA ALA A 31 -9.77 -4.89 -9.79
C ALA A 31 -8.81 -4.74 -8.61
N ILE A 32 -8.54 -3.50 -8.21
CA ILE A 32 -7.55 -3.18 -7.18
C ILE A 32 -8.24 -2.72 -5.90
N ALA A 33 -7.86 -3.33 -4.78
CA ALA A 33 -8.19 -2.86 -3.44
C ALA A 33 -6.94 -2.32 -2.73
N GLY A 34 -7.15 -1.52 -1.69
CA GLY A 34 -6.07 -1.03 -0.83
C GLY A 34 -5.91 0.47 -0.87
N THR A 35 -4.68 0.94 -0.68
CA THR A 35 -4.36 2.37 -0.59
C THR A 35 -3.10 2.74 -1.34
N ILE A 36 -3.10 3.96 -1.88
CA ILE A 36 -1.89 4.69 -2.27
C ILE A 36 -1.78 5.97 -1.46
N GLN A 37 -0.56 6.43 -1.22
CA GLN A 37 -0.33 7.68 -0.50
C GLN A 37 -0.20 8.84 -1.50
N ILE A 38 -0.92 9.93 -1.19
CA ILE A 38 -0.80 11.21 -1.89
C ILE A 38 -0.03 12.14 -0.96
N ASP A 39 1.19 12.50 -1.37
CA ASP A 39 2.01 13.43 -0.62
C ASP A 39 1.63 14.87 -1.00
N THR A 40 0.85 15.54 -0.16
CA THR A 40 0.48 16.94 -0.34
C THR A 40 1.60 17.85 0.19
N GLU A 41 2.32 18.54 -0.69
CA GLU A 41 3.32 19.54 -0.28
C GLU A 41 2.66 20.74 0.43
N LYS A 42 3.15 21.08 1.62
CA LYS A 42 2.78 22.33 2.31
C LYS A 42 3.94 23.31 2.27
N GLN A 43 3.70 24.50 1.73
CA GLN A 43 4.70 25.58 1.65
C GLN A 43 5.15 26.09 3.04
N GLU A 44 4.36 25.90 4.10
CA GLU A 44 4.61 26.49 5.43
C GLU A 44 5.05 25.49 6.52
N SER A 45 5.18 24.19 6.20
CA SER A 45 5.46 23.15 7.19
C SER A 45 6.66 22.29 6.77
N TYR A 46 7.70 22.23 7.60
CA TYR A 46 8.84 21.31 7.43
C TYR A 46 8.46 19.81 7.49
N ARG A 47 7.18 19.48 7.73
CA ARG A 47 6.67 18.11 7.76
C ARG A 47 5.42 18.00 6.87
N CYS A 48 5.48 17.13 5.86
CA CYS A 48 4.35 16.86 4.96
C CYS A 48 3.21 16.19 5.74
N ASP A 49 1.98 16.55 5.42
CA ASP A 49 0.82 15.75 5.82
C ASP A 49 0.79 14.48 4.97
N MET A 50 0.27 13.39 5.54
CA MET A 50 0.14 12.10 4.86
C MET A 50 -1.34 11.86 4.59
N ASP A 51 -1.70 11.78 3.32
CA ASP A 51 -3.04 11.45 2.85
C ASP A 51 -3.00 10.09 2.14
N VAL A 52 -4.01 9.25 2.33
CA VAL A 52 -4.17 8.02 1.55
C VAL A 52 -5.44 8.09 0.72
N LYS A 53 -5.36 7.67 -0.54
CA LYS A 53 -6.51 7.41 -1.39
C LYS A 53 -6.89 5.94 -1.24
N VAL A 54 -8.13 5.69 -0.83
CA VAL A 54 -8.70 4.35 -0.84
C VAL A 54 -9.02 3.98 -2.28
N LEU A 55 -8.53 2.83 -2.73
CA LEU A 55 -8.71 2.30 -4.08
C LEU A 55 -10.03 1.50 -4.20
N PRO A 56 -10.61 1.41 -5.41
CA PRO A 56 -10.16 2.06 -6.64
C PRO A 56 -10.53 3.55 -6.70
N ASP A 57 -11.74 3.92 -6.25
CA ASP A 57 -12.29 5.28 -6.34
C ASP A 57 -12.81 5.83 -5.00
N GLY A 58 -12.31 5.31 -3.88
CA GLY A 58 -12.72 5.68 -2.53
C GLY A 58 -12.28 7.08 -2.06
N PRO A 59 -12.55 7.45 -0.81
CA PRO A 59 -12.18 8.76 -0.29
C PRO A 59 -10.67 8.94 -0.16
N VAL A 60 -10.24 10.20 -0.09
CA VAL A 60 -8.91 10.57 0.39
C VAL A 60 -8.99 10.85 1.89
N ILE A 61 -8.21 10.13 2.68
CA ILE A 61 -8.22 10.20 4.14
C ILE A 61 -6.87 10.74 4.63
N ARG A 62 -6.92 11.79 5.43
CA ARG A 62 -5.77 12.34 6.15
C ARG A 62 -5.38 11.38 7.27
N ILE A 63 -4.29 10.65 7.09
CA ILE A 63 -3.76 9.72 8.12
C ILE A 63 -2.67 10.35 8.98
N SER A 64 -2.41 11.64 8.84
CA SER A 64 -1.49 12.38 9.72
C SER A 64 -2.21 13.40 10.60
N GLN A 65 -1.87 13.39 11.88
CA GLN A 65 -2.30 14.38 12.88
C GLN A 65 -1.15 15.31 13.31
N SER A 66 -1.52 16.47 13.85
CA SER A 66 -0.58 17.38 14.50
C SER A 66 -0.46 17.04 15.98
N LEU A 67 0.73 16.65 16.42
CA LEU A 67 1.03 16.34 17.83
C LEU A 67 1.57 17.57 18.61
N GLY A 68 1.49 18.76 18.03
CA GLY A 68 2.06 19.99 18.59
C GLY A 68 3.54 20.22 18.24
N LYS A 69 4.02 21.44 18.49
CA LYS A 69 5.32 21.96 18.00
C LYS A 69 6.55 21.21 18.54
N SER A 70 6.44 20.52 19.67
CA SER A 70 7.55 19.83 20.33
C SER A 70 7.54 18.31 20.16
N ALA A 71 6.56 17.75 19.45
CA ALA A 71 6.45 16.31 19.31
C ALA A 71 7.47 15.73 18.32
N ARG A 72 8.19 14.69 18.77
CA ARG A 72 9.11 13.88 17.95
C ARG A 72 8.51 12.53 17.54
N GLY A 73 7.32 12.20 18.04
CA GLY A 73 6.62 10.93 17.78
C GLY A 73 6.01 10.82 16.39
N CYS A 74 5.58 9.59 16.06
CA CYS A 74 4.86 9.28 14.82
C CYS A 74 3.60 10.14 14.71
N ARG A 75 3.46 10.88 13.61
CA ARG A 75 2.28 11.71 13.33
C ARG A 75 1.09 10.93 12.78
N LEU A 76 1.20 9.62 12.65
CA LEU A 76 0.09 8.80 12.16
C LEU A 76 -1.11 8.97 13.09
N ASP A 77 -2.28 9.18 12.50
CA ASP A 77 -3.56 9.09 13.17
C ASP A 77 -4.03 7.64 13.05
N PRO A 78 -4.02 6.87 14.16
CA PRO A 78 -4.41 5.47 14.11
C PRO A 78 -5.88 5.31 13.71
N ASN A 79 -6.77 6.21 14.13
CA ASN A 79 -8.20 6.08 13.84
C ASN A 79 -8.46 6.30 12.36
N ALA A 80 -7.81 7.29 11.75
CA ALA A 80 -7.91 7.53 10.32
C ALA A 80 -7.32 6.38 9.47
N LEU A 81 -6.25 5.75 9.97
CA LEU A 81 -5.71 4.55 9.33
C LEU A 81 -6.70 3.38 9.40
N GLU A 82 -7.29 3.13 10.57
CA GLU A 82 -8.29 2.08 10.75
C GLU A 82 -9.58 2.34 9.93
N GLU A 83 -9.96 3.62 9.73
CA GLU A 83 -11.03 3.98 8.81
C GLU A 83 -10.70 3.55 7.37
N ALA A 84 -9.48 3.83 6.89
CA ALA A 84 -9.05 3.39 5.57
C ALA A 84 -9.02 1.86 5.44
N VAL A 85 -8.54 1.16 6.48
CA VAL A 85 -8.54 -0.31 6.57
C VAL A 85 -9.97 -0.86 6.46
N GLY A 86 -10.92 -0.33 7.23
CA GLY A 86 -12.31 -0.77 7.19
C GLY A 86 -12.99 -0.56 5.83
N LEU A 87 -12.67 0.54 5.14
CA LEU A 87 -13.19 0.78 3.78
C LEU A 87 -12.61 -0.21 2.76
N VAL A 88 -11.31 -0.52 2.86
CA VAL A 88 -10.67 -1.53 1.99
C VAL A 88 -11.23 -2.92 2.27
N ASP A 89 -11.43 -3.29 3.54
CA ASP A 89 -12.02 -4.58 3.92
C ASP A 89 -13.45 -4.74 3.38
N ALA A 90 -14.28 -3.70 3.55
CA ALA A 90 -15.63 -3.70 3.00
C ALA A 90 -15.62 -3.84 1.47
N HIS A 91 -14.67 -3.22 0.78
CA HIS A 91 -14.53 -3.38 -0.67
C HIS A 91 -14.11 -4.80 -1.07
N MET A 92 -13.10 -5.35 -0.38
CA MET A 92 -12.62 -6.74 -0.55
C MET A 92 -13.71 -7.81 -0.30
N ALA A 93 -14.73 -7.49 0.49
CA ALA A 93 -15.85 -8.37 0.78
C ALA A 93 -16.94 -8.37 -0.31
N GLN A 94 -17.01 -7.33 -1.15
CA GLN A 94 -18.11 -7.10 -2.10
C GLN A 94 -17.88 -7.67 -3.50
N GLY A 95 -16.65 -7.99 -3.88
CA GLY A 95 -16.34 -8.36 -5.26
C GLY A 95 -15.06 -9.18 -5.42
N ASN A 96 -14.76 -9.49 -6.69
CA ASN A 96 -13.51 -10.12 -7.06
C ASN A 96 -12.41 -9.04 -7.08
N ILE A 97 -11.34 -9.26 -6.34
CA ILE A 97 -10.16 -8.39 -6.28
C ILE A 97 -8.99 -9.14 -6.88
N ASP A 98 -8.30 -8.51 -7.81
CA ASP A 98 -7.13 -9.06 -8.47
C ASP A 98 -5.82 -8.66 -7.78
N LEU A 99 -5.82 -7.55 -7.03
CA LEU A 99 -4.64 -7.02 -6.36
C LEU A 99 -4.98 -6.27 -5.07
N LEU A 100 -4.23 -6.54 -4.00
CA LEU A 100 -4.18 -5.66 -2.83
C LEU A 100 -2.91 -4.81 -2.85
N VAL A 101 -3.06 -3.48 -2.78
CA VAL A 101 -1.95 -2.54 -2.65
C VAL A 101 -1.94 -1.95 -1.24
N VAL A 102 -0.83 -2.11 -0.53
CA VAL A 102 -0.62 -1.49 0.78
C VAL A 102 0.47 -0.43 0.65
N ASN A 103 0.10 0.84 0.80
CA ASN A 103 1.02 1.97 0.60
C ASN A 103 2.29 1.85 1.45
N LYS A 104 2.16 1.40 2.71
CA LYS A 104 3.29 1.26 3.61
C LYS A 104 3.07 0.25 4.74
N PHE A 105 3.94 -0.76 4.85
CA PHE A 105 4.07 -1.54 6.09
C PHE A 105 4.84 -0.72 7.13
N GLY A 106 4.12 -0.28 8.15
CA GLY A 106 4.57 0.60 9.21
C GLY A 106 4.90 -0.14 10.51
N LYS A 107 5.09 0.68 11.54
CA LYS A 107 5.17 0.21 12.92
C LYS A 107 3.85 -0.43 13.38
N HIS A 108 2.71 0.08 12.91
CA HIS A 108 1.39 -0.43 13.29
C HIS A 108 1.18 -1.87 12.81
N GLU A 109 1.56 -2.16 11.57
CA GLU A 109 1.46 -3.49 10.97
C GLU A 109 2.46 -4.48 11.59
N ALA A 110 3.64 -4.00 11.99
CA ALA A 110 4.59 -4.79 12.77
C ALA A 110 4.03 -5.15 14.16
N GLU A 111 3.20 -4.30 14.75
CA GLU A 111 2.55 -4.49 16.06
C GLU A 111 1.19 -5.22 15.97
N GLY A 112 0.81 -5.74 14.80
CA GLY A 112 -0.43 -6.49 14.65
C GLY A 112 -1.68 -5.67 14.33
N ARG A 113 -1.53 -4.46 13.78
CA ARG A 113 -2.64 -3.53 13.48
C ARG A 113 -2.63 -3.09 12.01
N GLY A 114 -3.52 -2.17 11.63
CA GLY A 114 -3.56 -1.60 10.30
C GLY A 114 -3.83 -2.66 9.23
N PHE A 115 -3.07 -2.63 8.13
CA PHE A 115 -3.31 -3.51 6.99
C PHE A 115 -2.86 -4.97 7.20
N ARG A 116 -2.29 -5.34 8.35
CA ARG A 116 -1.71 -6.68 8.55
C ARG A 116 -2.72 -7.81 8.31
N ASP A 117 -3.91 -7.70 8.90
CA ASP A 117 -4.94 -8.74 8.80
C ASP A 117 -5.49 -8.83 7.37
N LEU A 118 -5.64 -7.68 6.70
CA LEU A 118 -6.02 -7.61 5.28
C LEU A 118 -5.00 -8.26 4.36
N ILE A 119 -3.69 -8.09 4.63
CA ILE A 119 -2.64 -8.76 3.87
C ILE A 119 -2.78 -10.28 4.03
N GLY A 120 -2.98 -10.77 5.26
CA GLY A 120 -3.22 -12.19 5.51
C GLY A 120 -4.44 -12.72 4.75
N ALA A 121 -5.58 -12.04 4.89
CA ALA A 121 -6.83 -12.42 4.24
C ALA A 121 -6.74 -12.42 2.71
N ALA A 122 -6.03 -11.45 2.12
CA ALA A 122 -5.78 -11.42 0.67
C ALA A 122 -4.94 -12.63 0.23
N LEU A 123 -3.87 -12.94 0.95
CA LEU A 123 -3.01 -14.08 0.63
C LEU A 123 -3.73 -15.41 0.76
N GLU A 124 -4.59 -15.59 1.77
CA GLU A 124 -5.44 -16.77 1.94
C GLU A 124 -6.41 -16.96 0.77
N LYS A 125 -6.94 -15.86 0.22
CA LYS A 125 -7.79 -15.85 -0.97
C LYS A 125 -7.00 -16.01 -2.28
N GLY A 126 -5.67 -16.11 -2.22
CA GLY A 126 -4.81 -16.19 -3.40
C GLY A 126 -4.63 -14.87 -4.15
N ILE A 127 -5.06 -13.75 -3.56
CA ILE A 127 -4.95 -12.41 -4.14
C ILE A 127 -3.49 -11.95 -3.97
N PRO A 128 -2.78 -11.58 -5.06
CA PRO A 128 -1.47 -10.96 -4.99
C PRO A 128 -1.47 -9.68 -4.15
N VAL A 129 -0.38 -9.45 -3.41
CA VAL A 129 -0.22 -8.27 -2.57
C VAL A 129 1.07 -7.53 -2.91
N ILE A 130 0.99 -6.22 -3.10
CA ILE A 130 2.17 -5.34 -3.17
C ILE A 130 2.21 -4.45 -1.95
N VAL A 131 3.37 -4.42 -1.28
CA VAL A 131 3.57 -3.66 -0.06
C VAL A 131 4.71 -2.66 -0.21
N GLY A 132 4.43 -1.38 -0.02
CA GLY A 132 5.46 -0.35 0.09
C GLY A 132 6.21 -0.46 1.43
N LEU A 133 7.53 -0.31 1.40
CA LEU A 133 8.36 -0.34 2.61
C LEU A 133 9.28 0.89 2.71
N ASN A 134 9.81 1.08 3.91
CA ASN A 134 11.05 1.80 4.14
C ASN A 134 12.08 0.85 4.77
N GLU A 135 13.35 1.26 4.77
CA GLU A 135 14.44 0.43 5.29
C GLU A 135 14.21 0.05 6.77
N ALA A 136 13.67 0.98 7.57
CA ALA A 136 13.46 0.79 9.01
C ALA A 136 12.49 -0.37 9.34
N ASN A 137 11.49 -0.61 8.48
CA ASN A 137 10.48 -1.64 8.73
C ASN A 137 10.72 -2.93 7.94
N ARG A 138 11.79 -2.98 7.13
CA ARG A 138 12.08 -4.12 6.25
C ARG A 138 12.21 -5.42 7.03
N SER A 139 12.94 -5.43 8.14
CA SER A 139 13.12 -6.64 8.95
C SER A 139 11.79 -7.17 9.50
N ALA A 140 10.97 -6.29 10.06
CA ALA A 140 9.67 -6.67 10.62
C ALA A 140 8.70 -7.18 9.54
N PHE A 141 8.74 -6.60 8.35
CA PHE A 141 7.96 -7.08 7.23
C PHE A 141 8.43 -8.46 6.74
N LEU A 142 9.74 -8.68 6.60
CA LEU A 142 10.27 -9.97 6.16
C LEU A 142 9.97 -11.09 7.15
N GLU A 143 10.00 -10.79 8.46
CA GLU A 143 9.57 -11.72 9.50
C GLU A 143 8.08 -12.04 9.37
N PHE A 144 7.23 -11.03 9.15
CA PHE A 144 5.81 -11.23 8.89
C PHE A 144 5.54 -12.08 7.64
N ALA A 145 6.29 -11.84 6.57
CA ALA A 145 6.10 -12.54 5.30
C ALA A 145 6.67 -13.96 5.28
N ASP A 146 7.43 -14.36 6.31
CA ASP A 146 7.99 -15.72 6.50
C ASP A 146 8.65 -16.31 5.24
N GLY A 147 9.47 -15.51 4.57
CA GLY A 147 10.20 -15.92 3.36
C GLY A 147 9.36 -15.97 2.07
N LEU A 148 8.06 -15.64 2.12
CA LEU A 148 7.17 -15.59 0.95
C LEU A 148 7.33 -14.32 0.12
N ALA A 149 7.89 -13.25 0.69
CA ALA A 149 7.98 -11.95 0.03
C ALA A 149 9.14 -11.84 -0.94
N GLU A 150 8.83 -11.40 -2.16
CA GLU A 150 9.83 -11.07 -3.17
C GLU A 150 10.12 -9.56 -3.26
N PRO A 151 11.38 -9.15 -3.42
CA PRO A 151 11.71 -7.76 -3.71
C PRO A 151 11.38 -7.41 -5.16
N VAL A 152 10.66 -6.31 -5.35
CA VAL A 152 10.39 -5.72 -6.67
C VAL A 152 10.89 -4.27 -6.68
N LEU A 153 11.54 -3.87 -7.78
CA LEU A 153 12.06 -2.51 -7.94
C LEU A 153 10.91 -1.50 -7.80
N ALA A 154 11.20 -0.35 -7.19
CA ALA A 154 10.26 0.77 -7.10
C ALA A 154 10.18 1.52 -8.43
N ASP A 155 9.75 0.79 -9.46
CA ASP A 155 9.58 1.24 -10.82
C ASP A 155 8.16 0.85 -11.27
N PRO A 156 7.36 1.80 -11.80
CA PRO A 156 5.97 1.53 -12.17
C PRO A 156 5.81 0.42 -13.21
N ASP A 157 6.73 0.31 -14.18
CA ASP A 157 6.67 -0.71 -15.23
C ASP A 157 6.99 -2.09 -14.66
N VAL A 158 8.06 -2.19 -13.87
CA VAL A 158 8.45 -3.46 -13.21
C VAL A 158 7.36 -3.95 -12.25
N LEU A 159 6.76 -3.05 -11.49
CA LEU A 159 5.64 -3.38 -10.60
C LEU A 159 4.41 -3.84 -11.38
N THR A 160 4.09 -3.17 -12.50
CA THR A 160 2.95 -3.55 -13.36
C THR A 160 3.17 -4.92 -13.97
N GLU A 161 4.37 -5.20 -14.51
CA GLU A 161 4.75 -6.52 -15.03
C GLU A 161 4.62 -7.61 -13.96
N TRP A 162 5.05 -7.31 -12.73
CA TRP A 162 4.88 -8.23 -11.61
C TRP A 162 3.41 -8.56 -11.35
N VAL A 163 2.52 -7.55 -11.30
CA VAL A 163 1.09 -7.77 -11.10
C VAL A 163 0.50 -8.60 -12.24
N LEU A 164 0.80 -8.24 -13.49
CA LEU A 164 0.24 -8.92 -14.65
C LEU A 164 0.69 -10.38 -14.74
N SER A 165 1.93 -10.70 -14.34
CA SER A 165 2.42 -12.08 -14.30
C SER A 165 1.83 -12.94 -13.16
N HIS A 166 1.15 -12.31 -12.19
CA HIS A 166 0.60 -12.97 -11.00
C HIS A 166 -0.92 -12.88 -10.88
N THR A 167 -1.58 -12.26 -11.85
CA THR A 167 -3.04 -12.14 -11.94
C THR A 167 -3.55 -12.86 -13.19
N ALA A 168 -4.82 -13.24 -13.19
CA ALA A 168 -5.47 -13.86 -14.37
C ALA A 168 -5.52 -12.90 -15.59
N MET A 169 -5.12 -11.64 -15.42
CA MET A 169 -4.94 -10.65 -16.47
C MET A 169 -3.78 -11.01 -17.43
N ALA A 170 -2.88 -11.91 -17.04
CA ALA A 170 -1.80 -12.42 -17.89
C ALA A 170 -2.28 -12.96 -19.25
N ASP A 171 -3.50 -13.52 -19.28
CA ASP A 171 -4.09 -14.13 -20.47
C ASP A 171 -4.90 -13.15 -21.33
N ALA A 172 -5.21 -11.95 -20.83
CA ALA A 172 -5.97 -10.92 -21.57
C ALA A 172 -5.09 -10.07 -22.52
N LEU A 173 -3.77 -10.21 -22.42
CA LEU A 173 -2.77 -9.50 -23.23
C LEU A 173 -2.02 -10.41 -24.24
N ARG A 174 -2.44 -11.67 -24.38
CA ARG A 174 -1.96 -12.63 -25.38
C ARG A 174 -3.03 -12.89 -26.44
#